data_AF-A0AA39QXT8-F1
#
_entry.id   AF-A0AA39QXT8-F1
#
_cell.length_a   1.000
_cell.length_b   1.000
_cell.length_c   1.000
_cell.angle_alpha   90.00
_cell.angle_beta   90.00
_cell.angle_gamma   90.00
#
_symmetry.space_group_name_H-M   'P 1'
#
loop_
_entity.id
_entity.type
_entity.pdbx_description
1 polymer ?
#
loop_
_entity_poly.entity_id
_entity_poly.type
_entity_poly.pdbx_seq_one_letter_code
_entity_poly.pdbx_strand_id
1 'polypeptide(L)'
;MTLEISAVEGNAASGGELLRLCINGLPDQSFDLYHYHLDTWTFFPKSHDQCLELGMGYYLLNWESFNVSFDRLDGIMGTFRGLSWPLDLDPRAGPQLLSRVGA
;
A
#
# COMPACT_ATOMS: atom_id res chain seq x y z
N MET A 1 -9.18 -11.35 3.83
CA MET A 1 -8.89 -10.12 3.08
C MET A 1 -7.95 -10.49 1.95
N THR A 2 -8.33 -10.24 0.71
CA THR A 2 -7.50 -10.51 -0.47
C THR A 2 -6.87 -9.21 -0.92
N LEU A 3 -5.61 -9.23 -1.35
CA LEU A 3 -4.91 -8.03 -1.84
C LEU A 3 -4.34 -8.33 -3.21
N GLU A 4 -4.67 -7.46 -4.15
CA GLU A 4 -4.18 -7.50 -5.52
C GLU A 4 -3.29 -6.29 -5.74
N ILE A 5 -2.08 -6.51 -6.23
CA ILE A 5 -1.11 -5.45 -6.53
C ILE A 5 -0.84 -5.50 -8.02
N SER A 6 -1.04 -4.39 -8.69
CA SER A 6 -0.75 -4.25 -10.12
C SER A 6 0.14 -3.03 -10.36
N ALA A 7 1.08 -3.15 -11.29
CA ALA A 7 1.81 -2.00 -11.79
C ALA A 7 0.85 -1.15 -12.63
N VAL A 8 0.86 0.17 -12.43
CA VAL A 8 0.08 1.09 -13.25
C VAL A 8 0.92 1.48 -14.46
N GLU A 9 0.61 0.91 -15.63
CA GLU A 9 1.23 1.31 -16.89
C GLU A 9 0.80 2.75 -17.24
N GLY A 10 1.73 3.71 -17.18
CA GLY A 10 1.44 5.08 -17.60
C GLY A 10 2.31 6.20 -17.03
N ASN A 11 3.11 5.97 -15.99
CA ASN A 11 3.93 7.05 -15.39
C ASN A 11 5.45 6.88 -15.61
N ALA A 12 5.85 6.57 -16.84
CA ALA A 12 7.27 6.48 -17.22
C ALA A 12 7.98 7.86 -17.23
N ALA A 13 7.26 8.96 -17.06
CA ALA A 13 7.81 10.31 -17.10
C ALA A 13 8.59 10.71 -15.83
N SER A 14 8.43 9.98 -14.72
CA SER A 14 9.06 10.31 -13.43
C SER A 14 10.05 9.26 -12.93
N GLY A 15 10.24 8.15 -13.66
CA GLY A 15 11.17 7.08 -13.27
C GLY A 15 10.79 6.29 -12.00
N GLY A 16 9.63 6.57 -11.39
CA GLY A 16 9.14 5.87 -10.20
C GLY A 16 8.08 4.83 -10.54
N GLU A 17 8.22 3.62 -9.99
CA GLU A 17 7.22 2.54 -10.07
C GLU A 17 5.94 2.97 -9.33
N LEU A 18 4.84 3.16 -10.07
CA LEU A 18 3.51 3.38 -9.50
C LEU A 18 2.80 2.03 -9.36
N LEU A 19 2.42 1.68 -8.13
CA LEU A 19 1.68 0.46 -7.85
C LEU A 19 0.23 0.80 -7.51
N ARG A 20 -0.70 -0.09 -7.82
CA ARG A 20 -2.09 -0.01 -7.36
C ARG A 20 -2.37 -1.20 -6.46
N LEU A 21 -2.84 -0.92 -5.24
CA LEU A 21 -3.31 -1.91 -4.29
C LEU A 21 -4.84 -1.95 -4.34
N CYS A 22 -5.42 -3.11 -4.57
CA CYS A 22 -6.87 -3.33 -4.53
C CYS A 22 -7.20 -4.32 -3.42
N ILE A 23 -8.12 -3.93 -2.52
CA ILE A 23 -8.56 -4.77 -1.40
C ILE A 23 -9.84 -5.51 -1.79
N ASN A 24 -9.82 -6.83 -1.65
CA ASN A 24 -10.93 -7.74 -1.95
C ASN A 24 -11.47 -7.65 -3.39
N GLY A 25 -10.67 -7.17 -4.35
CA GLY A 25 -11.13 -6.93 -5.73
C GLY A 25 -12.14 -5.78 -5.83
N LEU A 26 -12.28 -4.95 -4.80
CA LEU A 26 -13.24 -3.84 -4.76
C LEU A 26 -12.56 -2.56 -5.28
N PRO A 27 -13.06 -1.97 -6.38
CA PRO A 27 -12.50 -0.74 -6.94
C PRO A 27 -12.54 0.43 -5.94
N ASP A 28 -13.56 0.49 -5.11
CA ASP A 28 -13.72 1.52 -4.08
C ASP A 28 -12.75 1.35 -2.89
N GLN A 29 -12.05 0.21 -2.84
CA GLN A 29 -10.98 -0.09 -1.87
C GLN A 29 -9.64 -0.22 -2.60
N SER A 30 -9.41 0.64 -3.58
CA SER A 30 -8.16 0.70 -4.34
C SER A 30 -7.34 1.95 -4.01
N PHE A 31 -6.03 1.78 -3.88
CA PHE A 31 -5.08 2.83 -3.52
C PHE A 31 -3.95 2.89 -4.54
N ASP A 32 -3.66 4.08 -5.05
CA ASP A 32 -2.45 4.33 -5.81
C ASP A 32 -1.30 4.56 -4.84
N LEU A 33 -0.28 3.72 -4.96
CA LEU A 33 0.89 3.66 -4.11
C LEU A 33 2.08 4.31 -4.82
N TYR A 34 2.66 5.32 -4.18
CA TYR A 34 3.84 6.03 -4.63
C TYR A 34 5.07 5.49 -3.92
N HIS A 35 6.16 5.29 -4.65
CA HIS A 35 7.43 4.89 -4.06
C HIS A 35 7.91 5.95 -3.06
N TYR A 36 8.24 5.52 -1.84
CA TYR A 36 8.66 6.41 -0.76
C TYR A 36 10.15 6.24 -0.45
N HIS A 37 10.58 5.04 -0.06
CA HIS A 37 11.99 4.69 0.13
C HIS A 37 12.18 3.18 0.15
N LEU A 38 13.32 2.67 -0.33
CA LEU A 38 13.65 1.23 -0.36
C LEU A 38 12.50 0.40 -0.92
N ASP A 39 11.94 -0.51 -0.12
CA ASP A 39 10.79 -1.35 -0.42
C ASP A 39 9.50 -0.87 0.26
N THR A 40 9.39 0.44 0.48
CA THR A 40 8.20 1.07 1.08
C THR A 40 7.53 2.02 0.10
N TRP A 41 6.22 1.88 -0.03
CA TRP A 41 5.34 2.77 -0.78
C TRP A 41 4.31 3.40 0.13
N THR A 42 3.72 4.49 -0.31
CA THR A 42 2.72 5.24 0.45
C THR A 42 1.57 5.69 -0.43
N PHE A 43 0.41 5.89 0.17
CA PHE A 43 -0.80 6.43 -0.49
C PHE A 43 -1.25 7.72 0.18
N PHE A 44 -0.31 8.56 0.63
CA PHE A 44 -0.62 9.79 1.35
C PHE A 44 -1.74 10.60 0.66
N PRO A 45 -2.81 10.93 1.40
CA PRO A 45 -3.84 11.82 0.89
C PRO A 45 -3.24 13.22 0.68
N LYS A 46 -3.78 13.94 -0.31
CA LYS A 46 -3.36 15.30 -0.67
C LYS A 46 -3.71 16.32 0.42
N SER A 47 -4.68 16.00 1.29
CA SER A 47 -5.09 16.84 2.40
C SER A 47 -5.68 16.03 3.56
N HIS A 48 -5.73 16.67 4.74
CA HIS A 48 -6.45 16.16 5.90
C HIS A 48 -7.93 15.88 5.60
N ASP A 49 -8.60 16.81 4.90
CA ASP A 49 -10.02 16.67 4.58
C ASP A 49 -10.28 15.49 3.64
N GLN A 50 -9.40 15.28 2.65
CA GLN A 50 -9.48 14.10 1.79
C GLN A 50 -9.32 12.80 2.59
N CYS A 51 -8.47 12.82 3.62
CA CYS A 51 -8.30 11.70 4.52
C CYS A 51 -9.59 11.35 5.27
N LEU A 52 -10.33 12.36 5.74
CA LEU A 52 -11.63 12.18 6.38
C LEU A 52 -12.71 11.72 5.40
N GLU A 53 -12.77 12.30 4.20
CA GLU A 53 -13.73 11.94 3.15
C GLU A 53 -13.60 10.48 2.72
N LEU A 54 -12.37 9.96 2.68
CA LEU A 54 -12.07 8.57 2.34
C LEU A 54 -12.21 7.60 3.53
N GLY A 55 -12.70 8.07 4.68
CA GLY A 55 -12.84 7.26 5.89
C GLY A 55 -11.51 6.84 6.54
N MET A 56 -10.41 7.47 6.13
CA MET A 56 -9.05 7.20 6.60
C MET A 56 -8.64 8.06 7.81
N GLY A 57 -9.61 8.74 8.44
CA GLY A 57 -9.35 9.60 9.60
C GLY A 57 -8.60 8.91 10.75
N TYR A 58 -8.73 7.59 10.85
CA TYR A 58 -8.02 6.79 11.85
C TYR A 58 -6.50 6.73 11.61
N TYR A 59 -6.05 6.75 10.35
CA TYR A 59 -4.62 6.75 9.99
C TYR A 59 -3.94 8.08 10.30
N LEU A 60 -4.69 9.16 10.49
CA LEU A 60 -4.12 10.43 10.94
C LEU A 60 -3.54 10.35 12.36
N LEU A 61 -3.98 9.38 13.17
CA LEU A 61 -3.45 9.15 14.52
C LEU A 61 -2.07 8.48 14.51
N ASN A 62 -1.73 7.77 13.43
CA ASN A 62 -0.41 7.20 13.23
C ASN A 62 0.00 7.26 11.76
N TRP A 63 0.86 8.22 11.43
CA TRP A 63 1.32 8.49 10.07
C TRP A 63 2.02 7.31 9.40
N GLU A 64 2.59 6.38 10.18
CA GLU A 64 3.19 5.15 9.65
C GLU A 64 2.16 4.22 9.01
N SER A 65 0.87 4.38 9.33
CA SER A 65 -0.23 3.60 8.74
C SER A 65 -0.45 3.88 7.26
N PHE A 66 0.11 4.98 6.73
CA PHE A 66 0.12 5.28 5.30
C PHE A 66 1.27 4.60 4.54
N ASN A 67 2.19 3.93 5.26
CA ASN A 67 3.31 3.24 4.65
C ASN A 67 2.97 1.75 4.51
N VAL A 68 3.27 1.23 3.32
CA VAL A 68 3.14 -0.18 2.97
C VAL A 68 4.52 -0.67 2.56
N SER A 69 5.08 -1.59 3.33
CA SER A 69 6.37 -2.20 3.02
C SER A 69 6.15 -3.52 2.30
N PHE A 70 6.97 -3.80 1.29
CA PHE A 70 6.85 -5.01 0.49
C PHE A 70 8.07 -5.89 0.68
N ASP A 71 7.83 -7.18 0.93
CA ASP A 71 8.88 -8.18 0.88
C ASP A 71 9.02 -8.64 -0.57
N ARG A 72 10.08 -8.20 -1.25
CA ARG A 72 10.38 -8.66 -2.61
C ARG A 72 10.74 -10.15 -2.61
N LEU A 73 10.28 -10.87 -3.65
CA LEU A 73 10.82 -12.19 -3.94
C LEU A 73 12.16 -11.99 -4.65
N ASP A 74 13.24 -12.53 -4.08
CA ASP A 74 14.60 -12.34 -4.59
C ASP A 74 14.70 -12.54 -6.11
N GLY A 75 15.28 -11.56 -6.80
CA GLY A 75 15.72 -11.67 -8.19
C GLY A 75 14.68 -11.40 -9.28
N ILE A 76 13.41 -11.13 -8.96
CA ILE A 76 12.37 -10.81 -9.97
C ILE A 76 11.71 -9.46 -9.65
N MET A 77 12.04 -8.42 -10.43
CA MET A 77 11.34 -7.13 -10.31
C MET A 77 9.83 -7.30 -10.56
N GLY A 78 9.02 -6.66 -9.73
CA GLY A 78 7.55 -6.72 -9.82
C GLY A 78 6.90 -7.94 -9.16
N THR A 79 7.67 -8.84 -8.53
CA THR A 79 7.10 -9.97 -7.78
C THR A 79 7.28 -9.79 -6.28
N PHE A 80 6.16 -9.62 -5.57
CA PHE A 80 6.13 -9.45 -4.10
C PHE A 80 5.71 -10.75 -3.42
N ARG A 81 6.45 -11.15 -2.39
CA ARG A 81 6.16 -12.33 -1.55
C ARG A 81 5.05 -12.02 -0.53
N GLY A 82 5.01 -10.79 -0.06
CA GLY A 82 4.01 -10.28 0.86
C GLY A 82 4.16 -8.79 1.05
N LEU A 83 3.19 -8.19 1.72
CA LEU A 83 3.28 -6.83 2.21
C LEU A 83 3.09 -6.80 3.72
N SER A 84 3.73 -5.84 4.35
CA SER A 84 3.60 -5.49 5.75
C SER A 84 2.92 -4.13 5.82
N TRP A 85 1.75 -4.10 6.45
CA TRP A 85 0.96 -2.89 6.61
C TRP A 85 0.52 -2.75 8.07
N PRO A 86 0.92 -1.70 8.79
CA PRO A 86 0.38 -1.39 10.11
C PRO A 86 -1.01 -0.76 9.97
N LEU A 87 -2.06 -1.59 9.90
CA LEU A 87 -3.45 -1.14 9.89
C LEU A 87 -3.99 -0.92 11.30
N ASP A 88 -3.40 -1.58 12.29
CA ASP A 88 -3.82 -1.50 13.68
C ASP A 88 -3.05 -0.40 14.43
N LEU A 89 -3.78 0.40 15.20
CA LEU A 89 -3.19 1.38 16.11
C LEU A 89 -2.73 0.75 17.42
N ASP A 90 -3.10 -0.51 17.71
CA ASP A 90 -2.51 -1.23 18.82
C ASP A 90 -1.06 -1.61 18.47
N PRO A 91 -0.04 -0.99 19.12
CA PRO A 91 1.36 -1.30 18.85
C PRO A 91 1.71 -2.76 19.20
N ARG A 92 0.84 -3.48 19.89
CA ARG A 92 1.00 -4.90 20.22
C ARG A 92 0.55 -5.83 19.10
N ALA A 93 -0.30 -5.36 18.18
CA ALA A 93 -0.81 -6.16 17.08
C ALA A 93 0.29 -6.50 16.05
N GLY A 94 1.40 -5.75 16.05
CA GLY A 94 2.48 -5.86 15.08
C GLY A 94 1.99 -5.54 13.65
N PRO A 95 2.90 -5.45 12.67
CA PRO A 95 2.50 -5.27 11.28
C PRO A 95 1.74 -6.50 10.75
N GLN A 96 0.66 -6.28 10.00
CA GLN A 96 -0.07 -7.38 9.37
C GLN A 96 0.70 -7.86 8.14
N LEU A 97 1.21 -9.09 8.19
CA LEU A 97 1.81 -9.73 7.02
C LEU A 97 0.70 -10.29 6.11
N LEU A 98 0.59 -9.71 4.92
CA LEU A 98 -0.43 -10.03 3.96
C LEU A 98 0.24 -10.62 2.72
N SER A 99 0.12 -11.93 2.54
CA SER A 99 0.66 -12.65 1.39
C SER A 99 -0.27 -12.53 0.19
N ARG A 100 0.30 -12.43 -1.02
CA ARG A 100 -0.47 -12.54 -2.26
C ARG A 100 -1.19 -13.89 -2.30
N VAL A 101 -2.52 -13.87 -2.41
CA VAL A 101 -3.29 -15.06 -2.81
C VAL A 101 -3.25 -15.07 -4.35
N GLY A 102 -2.67 -16.12 -4.95
CA GLY A 102 -2.31 -16.21 -6.38
C GLY A 102 -3.46 -15.91 -7.38
N ALA A 103 -3.21 -15.72 -8.67
CA ALA A 103 -2.08 -16.11 -9.53
C ALA A 103 -1.59 -14.94 -10.39
#